data_AF-A0A969UJ12-F1
#
_entry.id   AF-A0A969UJ12-F1
#
_cell.length_a   1.000
_cell.length_b   1.000
_cell.length_c   1.000
_cell.angle_alpha   90.00
_cell.angle_beta   90.00
_cell.angle_gamma   90.00
#
_symmetry.space_group_name_H-M   'P 1'
#
loop_
_entity.id
_entity.type
_entity.pdbx_description
1 polymer ?
#
loop_
_entity_poly.entity_id
_entity_poly.type
_entity_poly.pdbx_seq_one_letter_code
_entity_poly.pdbx_strand_id
1 'polypeptide(L)'
;RVPAMTNRGVGIINVRHHRPLPNGAVLKQAQIIKKPDGWYINLRLQDNSVLKDTASHIPDFKPNIIPSWSNSLGMDAVLYEDDYLATSEGVKLPSLKSFRKSQNKLAKVSKRKSSKKKGSQSRRKLAKKEAKTHQQIARARKDHAYNTAHALLKTGKTVFFHEKLNLAGLSRKNKVKTDEQGNFLPNGQSRKSGLNKSWADAAFGQFFNILKFKAEKAGALVIPVNPQYTSMLLPYKDKFVFTDCGIREYWDEEYQLLIDRDISAGLNVKRVGLDLFPTIKRRKGNPVVVASTTNSTSKEVLSVLRNLQKPALYA
;
A
#
# COMPACT_ATOMS: atom_id res chain seq x y z
N ARG A 1 -31.99 -20.49 -16.59
CA ARG A 1 -32.47 -19.08 -16.68
C ARG A 1 -33.23 -18.80 -15.38
N VAL A 2 -32.74 -17.92 -14.52
CA VAL A 2 -33.25 -17.72 -13.14
C VAL A 2 -33.02 -16.24 -12.74
N PRO A 3 -33.72 -15.73 -11.71
CA PRO A 3 -34.94 -14.94 -11.79
C PRO A 3 -34.69 -13.44 -12.06
N ALA A 4 -35.71 -12.77 -12.57
CA ALA A 4 -35.72 -11.36 -12.93
C ALA A 4 -35.55 -10.44 -11.70
N MET A 5 -34.66 -9.43 -11.81
CA MET A 5 -34.70 -8.28 -10.90
C MET A 5 -35.58 -7.20 -11.52
N THR A 6 -36.70 -6.89 -10.88
CA THR A 6 -37.58 -5.80 -11.28
C THR A 6 -37.05 -4.48 -10.70
N ASN A 7 -36.57 -3.59 -11.58
CA ASN A 7 -36.31 -2.19 -11.24
C ASN A 7 -37.42 -1.33 -11.86
N ARG A 8 -38.05 -0.44 -11.08
CA ARG A 8 -39.10 0.47 -11.58
C ARG A 8 -38.50 1.31 -12.72
N GLY A 9 -38.92 1.02 -13.96
CA GLY A 9 -38.51 1.72 -15.18
C GLY A 9 -37.52 0.99 -16.11
N VAL A 10 -36.93 -0.15 -15.72
CA VAL A 10 -35.92 -0.85 -16.58
C VAL A 10 -36.38 -2.23 -17.07
N GLY A 11 -37.48 -2.77 -16.54
CA GLY A 11 -38.02 -4.07 -16.95
C GLY A 11 -37.17 -5.25 -16.48
N ILE A 12 -37.31 -6.41 -17.14
CA ILE A 12 -36.59 -7.64 -16.83
C ILE A 12 -35.19 -7.59 -17.46
N ILE A 13 -34.16 -7.77 -16.65
CA ILE A 13 -32.76 -7.82 -17.11
C ILE A 13 -32.25 -9.26 -17.01
N ASN A 14 -31.86 -9.84 -18.15
CA ASN A 14 -31.16 -11.12 -18.15
C ASN A 14 -29.73 -10.96 -17.64
N VAL A 15 -29.37 -11.70 -16.59
CA VAL A 15 -28.05 -11.64 -15.97
C VAL A 15 -27.29 -12.95 -16.21
N ARG A 16 -26.03 -12.85 -16.61
CA ARG A 16 -25.10 -13.99 -16.65
C ARG A 16 -24.35 -14.05 -15.32
N HIS A 17 -24.68 -15.04 -14.50
CA HIS A 17 -23.98 -15.29 -13.24
C HIS A 17 -22.71 -16.12 -13.50
N HIS A 18 -21.55 -15.61 -13.10
CA HIS A 18 -20.30 -16.39 -13.12
C HIS A 18 -20.20 -17.32 -11.89
N ARG A 19 -20.84 -16.95 -10.77
CA ARG A 19 -20.90 -17.76 -9.55
C ARG A 19 -22.32 -17.67 -8.99
N PRO A 20 -22.90 -18.76 -8.46
CA PRO A 20 -24.15 -18.69 -7.73
C PRO A 20 -24.04 -17.76 -6.53
N LEU A 21 -25.17 -17.21 -6.10
CA LEU A 21 -25.23 -16.48 -4.83
C LEU A 21 -24.99 -17.46 -3.68
N PRO A 22 -24.32 -17.05 -2.58
CA PRO A 22 -24.14 -17.91 -1.42
C PRO A 22 -25.48 -18.37 -0.86
N ASN A 23 -25.56 -19.62 -0.41
CA ASN A 23 -26.79 -20.17 0.19
C ASN A 23 -27.14 -19.38 1.46
N GLY A 24 -28.42 -19.02 1.61
CA GLY A 24 -28.91 -18.21 2.74
C GLY A 24 -28.60 -16.71 2.65
N ALA A 25 -27.93 -16.24 1.59
CA ALA A 25 -27.66 -14.82 1.41
C ALA A 25 -28.90 -14.05 0.94
N VAL A 26 -29.24 -12.98 1.65
CA VAL A 26 -30.37 -12.10 1.30
C VAL A 26 -29.87 -10.93 0.45
N LEU A 27 -30.45 -10.74 -0.73
CA LEU A 27 -30.16 -9.56 -1.55
C LEU A 27 -30.76 -8.30 -0.90
N LYS A 28 -29.91 -7.38 -0.45
CA LYS A 28 -30.35 -6.13 0.18
C LYS A 28 -30.41 -4.95 -0.78
N GLN A 29 -29.48 -4.90 -1.74
CA GLN A 29 -29.40 -3.78 -2.67
C GLN A 29 -28.80 -4.23 -4.00
N ALA A 30 -29.36 -3.73 -5.10
CA ALA A 30 -28.76 -3.82 -6.43
C ALA A 30 -28.49 -2.40 -6.94
N GLN A 31 -27.24 -2.09 -7.29
CA GLN A 31 -26.85 -0.81 -7.85
C GLN A 31 -26.37 -0.98 -9.29
N ILE A 32 -26.98 -0.25 -10.22
CA ILE A 32 -26.55 -0.23 -11.62
C ILE A 32 -25.49 0.85 -11.81
N ILE A 33 -24.32 0.47 -12.31
CA ILE A 33 -23.15 1.35 -12.47
C ILE A 33 -22.71 1.34 -13.93
N LYS A 34 -22.68 2.52 -14.56
CA LYS A 34 -22.08 2.70 -15.89
C LYS A 34 -20.59 2.98 -15.75
N LYS A 35 -19.76 2.11 -16.32
CA LYS A 35 -18.31 2.31 -16.45
C LYS A 35 -17.93 2.56 -17.91
N PRO A 36 -16.69 3.03 -18.19
CA PRO A 36 -16.24 3.28 -19.57
C PRO A 36 -16.33 2.09 -20.53
N ASP A 37 -16.31 0.87 -20.01
CA ASP A 37 -16.37 -0.39 -20.76
C ASP A 37 -17.75 -1.07 -20.77
N GLY A 38 -18.72 -0.62 -19.97
CA GLY A 38 -20.05 -1.23 -19.96
C GLY A 38 -20.87 -0.91 -18.71
N TRP A 39 -22.05 -1.50 -18.65
CA TRP A 39 -22.93 -1.46 -17.48
C TRP A 39 -22.65 -2.64 -16.56
N TYR A 40 -22.68 -2.39 -15.25
CA TYR A 40 -22.46 -3.37 -14.20
C TYR A 40 -23.60 -3.31 -13.21
N ILE A 41 -23.93 -4.45 -12.60
CA ILE A 41 -24.81 -4.50 -11.43
C ILE A 41 -23.96 -4.92 -10.24
N ASN A 42 -23.94 -4.08 -9.21
CA ASN A 42 -23.33 -4.40 -7.93
C ASN A 42 -24.42 -4.87 -6.97
N LEU A 43 -24.31 -6.13 -6.53
CA LEU A 43 -25.25 -6.74 -5.61
C LEU A 43 -24.65 -6.72 -4.20
N ARG A 44 -25.36 -6.07 -3.26
CA ARG A 44 -25.05 -6.15 -1.84
C ARG A 44 -25.89 -7.26 -1.22
N LEU A 45 -25.20 -8.28 -0.75
CA LEU A 45 -25.80 -9.43 -0.08
C LEU A 45 -25.54 -9.32 1.41
N GLN A 46 -26.53 -9.66 2.23
CA GLN A 46 -26.33 -9.92 3.65
C GLN A 46 -26.25 -11.43 3.85
N ASP A 47 -25.17 -11.88 4.49
CA ASP A 47 -25.03 -13.27 4.91
C ASP A 47 -25.42 -13.38 6.38
N ASN A 48 -26.58 -13.98 6.64
CA ASN A 48 -27.08 -14.18 7.99
C ASN A 48 -26.40 -15.33 8.72
N SER A 49 -25.61 -16.15 8.03
CA SER A 49 -24.88 -17.28 8.64
C SER A 49 -23.77 -16.81 9.57
N VAL A 50 -23.22 -15.62 9.32
CA VAL A 50 -22.19 -14.98 10.16
C VAL A 50 -22.80 -14.37 11.43
N LEU A 51 -24.11 -14.13 11.46
CA LEU A 51 -24.81 -13.49 12.59
C LEU A 51 -25.38 -14.49 13.61
N LYS A 52 -25.17 -15.80 13.41
CA LYS A 52 -25.85 -16.83 14.22
C LYS A 52 -25.43 -16.83 15.70
N ASP A 53 -24.27 -16.25 16.04
CA ASP A 53 -23.73 -16.27 17.40
C ASP A 53 -23.79 -14.92 18.12
N THR A 54 -24.37 -13.86 17.54
CA THR A 54 -24.50 -12.58 18.26
C THR A 54 -25.69 -11.77 17.77
N ALA A 55 -26.83 -11.98 18.43
CA ALA A 55 -27.96 -11.07 18.32
C ALA A 55 -27.49 -9.66 18.72
N SER A 56 -27.53 -8.73 17.76
CA SER A 56 -27.49 -7.26 17.94
C SER A 56 -26.15 -6.53 17.76
N HIS A 57 -25.01 -7.18 17.53
CA HIS A 57 -23.77 -6.49 17.16
C HIS A 57 -23.03 -7.26 16.07
N ILE A 58 -22.54 -6.55 15.04
CA ILE A 58 -21.48 -7.09 14.18
C ILE A 58 -20.34 -7.45 15.14
N PRO A 59 -19.88 -8.72 15.22
CA PRO A 59 -18.81 -9.05 16.14
C PRO A 59 -17.62 -8.16 15.83
N ASP A 60 -17.27 -7.30 16.79
CA ASP A 60 -16.03 -6.54 16.78
C ASP A 60 -14.93 -7.61 16.71
N PHE A 61 -14.39 -7.84 15.51
CA PHE A 61 -13.31 -8.79 15.31
C PHE A 61 -12.07 -8.24 16.03
N LYS A 62 -11.96 -8.60 17.32
CA LYS A 62 -10.82 -8.35 18.20
C LYS A 62 -10.19 -9.71 18.49
N PRO A 63 -9.43 -10.26 17.54
CA PRO A 63 -8.71 -11.49 17.82
C PRO A 63 -7.75 -11.22 18.98
N ASN A 64 -7.77 -12.09 19.98
CA ASN A 64 -6.84 -12.00 21.12
C ASN A 64 -5.46 -12.51 20.69
N ILE A 65 -4.82 -11.77 19.77
CA ILE A 65 -3.47 -12.06 19.30
C ILE A 65 -2.51 -11.13 20.02
N ILE A 66 -1.58 -11.71 20.77
CA ILE A 66 -0.45 -11.00 21.34
C ILE A 66 0.65 -10.96 20.27
N PRO A 67 1.04 -9.77 19.77
CA PRO A 67 2.13 -9.66 18.83
C PRO A 67 3.44 -10.18 19.44
N SER A 68 4.16 -11.00 18.68
CA SER A 68 5.47 -11.54 19.05
C SER A 68 6.38 -11.53 17.83
N TRP A 69 7.67 -11.78 18.02
CA TRP A 69 8.59 -11.80 16.89
C TRP A 69 8.24 -12.89 15.85
N SER A 70 7.79 -14.07 16.28
CA SER A 70 7.53 -15.19 15.38
C SER A 70 6.27 -15.00 14.54
N ASN A 71 5.21 -14.41 15.12
CA ASN A 71 3.90 -14.26 14.48
C ASN A 71 3.71 -12.95 13.70
N SER A 72 4.66 -12.00 13.82
CA SER A 72 4.52 -10.67 13.22
C SER A 72 5.47 -10.39 12.05
N LEU A 73 5.04 -9.51 11.16
CA LEU A 73 5.77 -9.03 9.99
C LEU A 73 5.71 -7.50 9.92
N GLY A 74 6.86 -6.85 9.85
CA GLY A 74 6.94 -5.42 9.55
C GLY A 74 7.10 -5.18 8.05
N MET A 75 6.47 -4.12 7.54
CA MET A 75 6.48 -3.78 6.13
C MET A 75 6.79 -2.29 5.94
N ASP A 76 7.83 -2.02 5.15
CA ASP A 76 8.13 -0.68 4.65
C ASP A 76 7.52 -0.48 3.25
N ALA A 77 7.03 0.74 3.00
CA ALA A 77 6.40 1.12 1.74
C ALA A 77 7.42 1.78 0.80
N VAL A 78 7.84 1.03 -0.22
CA VAL A 78 8.98 1.40 -1.05
C VAL A 78 8.53 2.03 -2.38
N LEU A 79 9.26 3.06 -2.81
CA LEU A 79 9.09 3.70 -4.13
C LEU A 79 10.37 3.71 -4.97
N TYR A 80 11.46 3.17 -4.42
CA TYR A 80 12.75 3.06 -5.09
C TYR A 80 12.72 1.87 -6.05
N GLU A 81 13.27 2.07 -7.25
CA GLU A 81 13.33 1.05 -8.29
C GLU A 81 12.03 0.26 -8.44
N ASP A 82 12.08 -1.05 -8.62
CA ASP A 82 10.94 -1.92 -8.82
C ASP A 82 10.41 -2.53 -7.52
N ASP A 83 10.80 -2.01 -6.36
CA ASP A 83 10.31 -2.47 -5.07
C ASP A 83 8.99 -1.80 -4.69
N TYR A 84 8.08 -2.59 -4.11
CA TYR A 84 6.77 -2.16 -3.62
C TYR A 84 6.71 -2.19 -2.09
N LEU A 85 7.15 -3.29 -1.50
CA LEU A 85 7.26 -3.46 -0.05
C LEU A 85 8.58 -4.14 0.27
N ALA A 86 9.26 -3.69 1.32
CA ALA A 86 10.32 -4.46 1.96
C ALA A 86 9.80 -5.00 3.29
N THR A 87 10.02 -6.29 3.53
CA THR A 87 9.49 -6.97 4.72
C THR A 87 10.60 -7.20 5.75
N SER A 88 10.21 -7.31 7.02
CA SER A 88 11.11 -7.68 8.12
C SER A 88 11.66 -9.11 8.02
N GLU A 89 11.25 -9.90 7.03
CA GLU A 89 11.83 -11.21 6.69
C GLU A 89 12.87 -11.10 5.58
N GLY A 90 13.20 -9.87 5.15
CA GLY A 90 14.19 -9.63 4.12
C GLY A 90 13.69 -9.81 2.69
N VAL A 91 12.40 -10.05 2.51
CA VAL A 91 11.80 -10.16 1.17
C VAL A 91 11.35 -8.80 0.67
N LYS A 92 11.69 -8.47 -0.58
CA LYS A 92 11.18 -7.33 -1.33
C LYS A 92 10.13 -7.78 -2.35
N LEU A 93 8.94 -7.19 -2.30
CA LEU A 93 7.85 -7.49 -3.22
C LEU A 93 7.84 -6.49 -4.37
N PRO A 94 7.60 -6.91 -5.62
CA PRO A 94 7.76 -6.04 -6.78
C PRO A 94 6.57 -5.10 -7.01
N SER A 95 6.88 -3.93 -7.57
CA SER A 95 5.95 -2.86 -7.92
C SER A 95 5.40 -3.03 -9.34
N LEU A 96 4.09 -2.80 -9.49
CA LEU A 96 3.43 -2.92 -10.79
C LEU A 96 3.72 -1.73 -11.72
N LYS A 97 3.79 -0.51 -11.17
CA LYS A 97 3.96 0.77 -11.88
C LYS A 97 3.02 0.97 -13.09
N SER A 98 1.75 0.61 -12.90
CA SER A 98 0.74 0.55 -13.97
C SER A 98 0.49 1.90 -14.66
N PHE A 99 0.50 3.01 -13.92
CA PHE A 99 0.34 4.35 -14.45
C PHE A 99 1.58 4.78 -15.23
N ARG A 100 2.79 4.54 -14.71
CA ARG A 100 4.04 4.85 -15.43
C ARG A 100 4.10 4.14 -16.78
N LYS A 101 3.78 2.84 -16.82
CA LYS A 101 3.69 2.05 -18.06
C LYS A 101 2.68 2.63 -19.06
N SER A 102 1.59 3.23 -18.56
CA SER A 102 0.52 3.79 -19.40
C SER A 102 0.67 5.30 -19.69
N GLN A 103 1.68 5.96 -19.12
CA GLN A 103 1.77 7.43 -19.07
C GLN A 103 1.87 8.04 -20.48
N ASN A 104 2.73 7.50 -21.34
CA ASN A 104 2.93 8.00 -22.71
C ASN A 104 1.64 7.87 -23.55
N LYS A 105 0.91 6.77 -23.37
CA LYS A 105 -0.37 6.54 -24.03
C LYS A 105 -1.43 7.54 -23.56
N LEU A 106 -1.53 7.76 -22.25
CA LEU A 106 -2.45 8.75 -21.67
C LEU A 106 -2.12 10.16 -22.15
N ALA A 107 -0.84 10.55 -22.17
CA ALA A 107 -0.41 11.87 -22.63
C ALA A 107 -0.80 12.12 -24.09
N LYS A 108 -0.54 11.14 -24.98
CA LYS A 108 -0.92 11.22 -26.40
C LYS A 108 -2.44 11.36 -26.58
N VAL A 109 -3.24 10.56 -25.85
CA VAL A 109 -4.70 10.63 -25.93
C VAL A 109 -5.23 11.95 -25.38
N SER A 110 -4.69 12.43 -24.25
CA SER A 110 -5.08 13.68 -23.62
C SER A 110 -4.77 14.89 -24.51
N LYS A 111 -3.57 14.96 -25.11
CA LYS A 111 -3.19 16.01 -26.08
C LYS A 111 -4.09 16.00 -27.31
N ARG A 112 -4.40 14.83 -27.86
CA ARG A 112 -5.36 14.72 -28.99
C ARG A 112 -6.77 15.14 -28.58
N LYS A 113 -7.19 14.86 -27.35
CA LYS A 113 -8.53 15.22 -26.84
C LYS A 113 -8.65 16.74 -26.63
N SER A 114 -7.59 17.40 -26.14
CA SER A 114 -7.60 18.84 -25.89
C SER A 114 -7.67 19.65 -27.17
N SER A 115 -7.08 19.18 -28.27
CA SER A 115 -7.15 19.85 -29.57
C SER A 115 -8.48 19.71 -30.31
N LYS A 116 -9.43 18.89 -29.81
CA LYS A 116 -10.76 18.75 -30.43
C LYS A 116 -11.78 19.72 -29.83
N LYS A 117 -12.67 20.25 -30.69
CA LYS A 117 -13.80 21.11 -30.28
C LYS A 117 -14.58 20.47 -29.12
N LYS A 118 -14.83 21.26 -28.07
CA LYS A 118 -15.66 20.83 -26.93
C LYS A 118 -17.03 20.35 -27.44
N GLY A 119 -17.56 19.26 -26.87
CA GLY A 119 -18.83 18.66 -27.30
C GLY A 119 -18.79 17.76 -28.54
N SER A 120 -17.77 17.88 -29.40
CA SER A 120 -17.69 17.08 -30.65
C SER A 120 -17.66 15.56 -30.40
N GLN A 121 -18.20 14.79 -31.36
CA GLN A 121 -18.19 13.33 -31.29
C GLN A 121 -16.76 12.76 -31.19
N SER A 122 -15.81 13.34 -31.94
CA SER A 122 -14.39 12.95 -31.89
C SER A 122 -13.77 13.16 -30.50
N ARG A 123 -14.08 14.27 -29.82
CA ARG A 123 -13.63 14.51 -28.44
C ARG A 123 -14.23 13.49 -27.48
N ARG A 124 -15.52 13.16 -27.62
CA ARG A 124 -16.20 12.12 -26.80
C ARG A 124 -15.56 10.74 -26.99
N LYS A 125 -15.21 10.35 -28.22
CA LYS A 125 -14.49 9.09 -28.51
C LYS A 125 -13.13 9.03 -27.80
N LEU A 126 -12.36 10.12 -27.85
CA LEU A 126 -11.06 10.20 -27.16
C LEU A 126 -11.19 10.19 -25.63
N ALA A 127 -12.16 10.92 -25.08
CA ALA A 127 -12.45 10.89 -23.65
C ALA A 127 -12.82 9.48 -23.17
N LYS A 128 -13.62 8.73 -23.95
CA LYS A 128 -13.92 7.31 -23.65
C LYS A 128 -12.66 6.44 -23.65
N LYS A 129 -11.73 6.65 -24.59
CA LYS A 129 -10.46 5.91 -24.66
C LYS A 129 -9.55 6.19 -23.46
N GLU A 130 -9.46 7.45 -23.05
CA GLU A 130 -8.73 7.87 -21.85
C GLU A 130 -9.36 7.27 -20.59
N ALA A 131 -10.68 7.36 -20.45
CA ALA A 131 -11.41 6.80 -19.31
C ALA A 131 -11.23 5.27 -19.20
N LYS A 132 -11.27 4.54 -20.34
CA LYS A 132 -10.96 3.10 -20.36
C LYS A 132 -9.52 2.81 -19.89
N THR A 133 -8.56 3.63 -20.27
CA THR A 133 -7.16 3.46 -19.85
C THR A 133 -7.00 3.70 -18.34
N HIS A 134 -7.62 4.75 -17.80
CA HIS A 134 -7.65 4.97 -16.34
C HIS A 134 -8.35 3.83 -15.59
N GLN A 135 -9.44 3.28 -16.15
CA GLN A 135 -10.12 2.13 -15.57
C GLN A 135 -9.23 0.88 -15.53
N GLN A 136 -8.46 0.62 -16.59
CA GLN A 136 -7.48 -0.48 -16.63
C GLN A 136 -6.40 -0.30 -15.56
N ILE A 137 -5.82 0.89 -15.43
CA ILE A 137 -4.84 1.21 -14.37
C ILE A 137 -5.43 1.00 -12.97
N ALA A 138 -6.65 1.46 -12.72
CA ALA A 138 -7.32 1.25 -11.44
C ALA A 138 -7.58 -0.23 -11.13
N ARG A 139 -7.97 -1.02 -12.14
CA ARG A 139 -8.15 -2.47 -11.99
C ARG A 139 -6.83 -3.18 -11.72
N ALA A 140 -5.78 -2.86 -12.46
CA ALA A 140 -4.47 -3.48 -12.31
C ALA A 140 -3.87 -3.21 -10.93
N ARG A 141 -3.99 -1.99 -10.40
CA ARG A 141 -3.58 -1.67 -9.01
C ARG A 141 -4.36 -2.46 -7.97
N LYS A 142 -5.69 -2.58 -8.15
CA LYS A 142 -6.53 -3.34 -7.24
C LYS A 142 -6.21 -4.85 -7.27
N ASP A 143 -5.94 -5.39 -8.45
CA ASP A 143 -5.55 -6.79 -8.63
C ASP A 143 -4.19 -7.08 -7.97
N HIS A 144 -3.18 -6.25 -8.26
CA HIS A 144 -1.87 -6.33 -7.61
C HIS A 144 -1.99 -6.22 -6.09
N ALA A 145 -2.81 -5.30 -5.57
CA ALA A 145 -3.03 -5.19 -4.13
C ALA A 145 -3.63 -6.47 -3.50
N TYR A 146 -4.59 -7.13 -4.16
CA TYR A 146 -5.10 -8.42 -3.69
C TYR A 146 -4.06 -9.53 -3.76
N ASN A 147 -3.31 -9.62 -4.86
CA ASN A 147 -2.29 -10.64 -5.03
C ASN A 147 -1.18 -10.49 -3.98
N THR A 148 -0.72 -9.26 -3.75
CA THR A 148 0.26 -8.93 -2.69
C THR A 148 -0.30 -9.25 -1.30
N ALA A 149 -1.54 -8.88 -1.00
CA ALA A 149 -2.15 -9.21 0.29
C ALA A 149 -2.29 -10.73 0.50
N HIS A 150 -2.66 -11.48 -0.55
CA HIS A 150 -2.72 -12.93 -0.50
C HIS A 150 -1.34 -13.56 -0.34
N ALA A 151 -0.29 -13.03 -0.98
CA ALA A 151 1.08 -13.48 -0.78
C ALA A 151 1.56 -13.25 0.66
N LEU A 152 1.26 -12.09 1.24
CA LEU A 152 1.59 -11.78 2.63
C LEU A 152 0.84 -12.68 3.62
N LEU A 153 -0.44 -12.98 3.40
CA LEU A 153 -1.19 -13.87 4.28
C LEU A 153 -0.71 -15.33 4.20
N LYS A 154 -0.16 -15.75 3.05
CA LYS A 154 0.41 -17.10 2.87
C LYS A 154 1.69 -17.33 3.68
N THR A 155 2.34 -16.29 4.20
CA THR A 155 3.52 -16.45 5.08
C THR A 155 3.16 -17.07 6.43
N GLY A 156 1.87 -17.15 6.78
CA GLY A 156 1.39 -17.70 8.06
C GLY A 156 1.48 -16.70 9.23
N LYS A 157 1.89 -15.46 8.97
CA LYS A 157 1.92 -14.40 10.00
C LYS A 157 0.50 -13.96 10.36
N THR A 158 0.28 -13.71 11.64
CA THR A 158 -1.03 -13.31 12.17
C THR A 158 -1.07 -11.82 12.52
N VAL A 159 0.08 -11.14 12.54
CA VAL A 159 0.17 -9.68 12.78
C VAL A 159 1.03 -9.01 11.71
N PHE A 160 0.52 -7.97 11.07
CA PHE A 160 1.20 -7.20 10.04
C PHE A 160 1.33 -5.75 10.47
N PHE A 161 2.55 -5.29 10.71
CA PHE A 161 2.85 -3.90 11.02
C PHE A 161 3.20 -3.13 9.75
N HIS A 162 2.66 -1.93 9.62
CA HIS A 162 3.03 -1.03 8.53
C HIS A 162 3.08 0.42 9.00
N GLU A 163 3.79 1.26 8.25
CA GLU A 163 3.85 2.68 8.55
C GLU A 163 2.48 3.36 8.46
N LYS A 164 2.16 4.20 9.45
CA LYS A 164 1.03 5.13 9.40
C LYS A 164 1.36 6.30 8.48
N LEU A 165 1.27 6.04 7.17
CA LEU A 165 1.57 7.05 6.14
C LEU A 165 0.52 8.17 6.12
N ASN A 166 0.97 9.42 6.26
CA ASN A 166 0.14 10.59 5.98
C ASN A 166 0.05 10.84 4.46
N LEU A 167 -0.72 10.00 3.76
CA LEU A 167 -0.87 10.06 2.30
C LEU A 167 -1.39 11.41 1.79
N ALA A 168 -2.25 12.09 2.57
CA ALA A 168 -2.75 13.42 2.25
C ALA A 168 -1.62 14.46 2.29
N GLY A 169 -0.79 14.43 3.35
CA GLY A 169 0.40 15.27 3.45
C GLY A 169 1.44 14.97 2.37
N LEU A 170 1.65 13.69 2.05
CA LEU A 170 2.55 13.24 0.98
C LEU A 170 2.09 13.73 -0.40
N SER A 171 0.78 13.91 -0.62
CA SER A 171 0.23 14.39 -1.89
C SER A 171 0.11 15.92 -1.96
N ARG A 172 0.35 16.65 -0.86
CA ARG A 172 0.22 18.11 -0.83
C ARG A 172 1.22 18.77 -1.78
N LYS A 173 0.75 19.79 -2.51
CA LYS A 173 1.62 20.64 -3.34
C LYS A 173 2.50 21.52 -2.46
N ASN A 174 3.66 21.90 -2.99
CA ASN A 174 4.52 22.87 -2.34
C ASN A 174 3.85 24.25 -2.37
N LYS A 175 4.08 25.04 -1.32
CA LYS A 175 3.61 26.43 -1.27
C LYS A 175 4.24 27.21 -2.43
N VAL A 176 3.44 28.05 -3.07
CA VAL A 176 3.91 28.96 -4.12
C VAL A 176 4.90 29.94 -3.49
N LYS A 177 6.01 30.20 -4.19
CA LYS A 177 6.96 31.25 -3.83
C LYS A 177 6.93 32.28 -4.94
N THR A 178 6.80 33.55 -4.58
CA THR A 178 6.87 34.68 -5.51
C THR A 178 7.95 35.64 -5.06
N ASP A 179 8.58 36.34 -5.99
CA ASP A 179 9.42 37.51 -5.69
C ASP A 179 8.55 38.74 -5.36
N GLU A 180 9.21 39.86 -5.04
CA GLU A 180 8.56 41.14 -4.75
C GLU A 180 7.79 41.70 -5.96
N GLN A 181 8.13 41.26 -7.18
CA GLN A 181 7.49 41.65 -8.44
C GLN A 181 6.37 40.69 -8.87
N GLY A 182 6.07 39.64 -8.09
CA GLY A 182 5.00 38.67 -8.35
C GLY A 182 5.36 37.50 -9.28
N ASN A 183 6.61 37.35 -9.71
CA ASN A 183 7.04 36.22 -10.53
C ASN A 183 7.23 34.95 -9.69
N PHE A 184 6.94 33.79 -10.30
CA PHE A 184 7.07 32.50 -9.61
C PHE A 184 8.53 32.07 -9.45
N LEU A 185 8.95 31.85 -8.20
CA LEU A 185 10.27 31.31 -7.86
C LEU A 185 10.27 29.77 -7.76
N PRO A 186 11.41 29.11 -8.02
CA PRO A 186 11.56 27.67 -7.83
C PRO A 186 11.24 27.24 -6.40
N ASN A 187 10.23 26.38 -6.25
CA ASN A 187 9.78 25.87 -4.95
C ASN A 187 9.87 24.33 -4.85
N GLY A 188 10.54 23.67 -5.81
CA GLY A 188 10.66 22.21 -5.86
C GLY A 188 9.38 21.45 -6.27
N GLN A 189 8.35 22.15 -6.76
CA GLN A 189 7.06 21.54 -7.13
C GLN A 189 7.19 20.48 -8.23
N SER A 190 8.16 20.60 -9.15
CA SER A 190 8.39 19.61 -10.21
C SER A 190 8.81 18.24 -9.62
N ARG A 191 9.85 18.23 -8.77
CA ARG A 191 10.30 17.03 -8.04
C ARG A 191 9.17 16.43 -7.19
N LYS A 192 8.44 17.29 -6.47
CA LYS A 192 7.26 16.87 -5.69
C LYS A 192 6.19 16.22 -6.55
N SER A 193 5.89 16.78 -7.73
CA SER A 193 4.93 16.21 -8.67
C SER A 193 5.36 14.83 -9.17
N GLY A 194 6.66 14.63 -9.43
CA GLY A 194 7.23 13.33 -9.75
C GLY A 194 7.00 12.30 -8.64
N LEU A 195 7.29 12.67 -7.40
CA LEU A 195 7.09 11.82 -6.22
C LEU A 195 5.60 11.52 -5.98
N ASN A 196 4.73 12.53 -6.07
CA ASN A 196 3.29 12.36 -5.90
C ASN A 196 2.69 11.40 -6.94
N LYS A 197 3.19 11.42 -8.17
CA LYS A 197 2.81 10.45 -9.21
C LYS A 197 3.19 9.02 -8.81
N SER A 198 4.38 8.82 -8.24
CA SER A 198 4.83 7.50 -7.79
C SER A 198 3.98 6.98 -6.63
N TRP A 199 3.68 7.81 -5.61
CA TRP A 199 2.75 7.46 -4.54
C TRP A 199 1.35 7.10 -5.06
N ALA A 200 0.83 7.89 -6.01
CA ALA A 200 -0.47 7.65 -6.61
C ALA A 200 -0.51 6.36 -7.45
N ASP A 201 0.58 6.01 -8.14
CA ASP A 201 0.69 4.76 -8.89
C ASP A 201 0.78 3.53 -7.97
N ALA A 202 1.55 3.64 -6.88
CA ALA A 202 1.70 2.57 -5.89
C ALA A 202 0.39 2.30 -5.10
N ALA A 203 -0.44 3.33 -4.89
CA ALA A 203 -1.76 3.20 -4.28
C ALA A 203 -1.79 2.49 -2.90
N PHE A 204 -0.77 2.72 -2.06
CA PHE A 204 -0.62 2.09 -0.74
C PHE A 204 -1.86 2.20 0.17
N GLY A 205 -2.57 3.33 0.14
CA GLY A 205 -3.81 3.47 0.90
C GLY A 205 -4.90 2.47 0.50
N GLN A 206 -5.03 2.16 -0.80
CA GLN A 206 -5.94 1.10 -1.25
C GLN A 206 -5.42 -0.28 -0.82
N PHE A 207 -4.11 -0.50 -0.93
CA PHE A 207 -3.48 -1.76 -0.56
C PHE A 207 -3.66 -2.10 0.93
N PHE A 208 -3.30 -1.20 1.86
CA PHE A 208 -3.44 -1.47 3.30
C PHE A 208 -4.89 -1.69 3.73
N ASN A 209 -5.85 -1.01 3.09
CA ASN A 209 -7.28 -1.29 3.30
C ASN A 209 -7.68 -2.69 2.83
N ILE A 210 -7.17 -3.12 1.66
CA ILE A 210 -7.40 -4.48 1.15
C ILE A 210 -6.74 -5.52 2.05
N LEU A 211 -5.50 -5.28 2.47
CA LEU A 211 -4.77 -6.17 3.37
C LEU A 211 -5.51 -6.30 4.69
N LYS A 212 -5.94 -5.20 5.31
CA LYS A 212 -6.74 -5.20 6.54
C LYS A 212 -7.99 -6.05 6.39
N PHE A 213 -8.80 -5.80 5.36
CA PHE A 213 -10.01 -6.57 5.09
C PHE A 213 -9.74 -8.08 4.88
N LYS A 214 -8.64 -8.43 4.21
CA LYS A 214 -8.28 -9.83 3.95
C LYS A 214 -7.69 -10.51 5.18
N ALA A 215 -6.92 -9.79 5.98
CA ALA A 215 -6.34 -10.26 7.23
C ALA A 215 -7.44 -10.53 8.26
N GLU A 216 -8.40 -9.61 8.44
CA GLU A 216 -9.55 -9.80 9.34
C GLU A 216 -10.32 -11.08 9.00
N LYS A 217 -10.53 -11.35 7.70
CA LYS A 217 -11.16 -12.60 7.24
C LYS A 217 -10.33 -13.86 7.51
N ALA A 218 -9.02 -13.72 7.60
CA ALA A 218 -8.09 -14.82 7.86
C ALA A 218 -7.75 -14.96 9.35
N GLY A 219 -8.40 -14.20 10.24
CA GLY A 219 -8.09 -14.23 11.66
C GLY A 219 -6.89 -13.37 12.07
N ALA A 220 -6.33 -12.55 11.17
CA ALA A 220 -5.09 -11.79 11.37
C ALA A 220 -5.32 -10.29 11.56
N LEU A 221 -4.31 -9.60 12.11
CA LEU A 221 -4.31 -8.16 12.41
C LEU A 221 -3.38 -7.38 11.50
N VAL A 222 -3.82 -6.17 11.14
CA VAL A 222 -3.00 -5.18 10.41
C VAL A 222 -2.97 -3.90 11.23
N ILE A 223 -1.78 -3.53 11.72
CA ILE A 223 -1.60 -2.48 12.71
C ILE A 223 -0.71 -1.36 12.12
N PRO A 224 -1.24 -0.14 11.96
CA PRO A 224 -0.43 1.00 11.56
C PRO A 224 0.41 1.51 12.75
N VAL A 225 1.71 1.69 12.55
CA VAL A 225 2.65 2.16 13.58
C VAL A 225 3.23 3.54 13.23
N ASN A 226 3.80 4.23 14.22
CA ASN A 226 4.46 5.51 13.99
C ASN A 226 5.74 5.32 13.14
N PRO A 227 5.86 5.95 11.94
CA PRO A 227 7.03 5.78 11.06
C PRO A 227 8.24 6.62 11.46
N GLN A 228 8.21 7.30 12.61
CA GLN A 228 9.28 8.24 12.94
C GLN A 228 10.62 7.53 13.15
N TYR A 229 11.62 7.88 12.34
CA TYR A 229 13.00 7.35 12.36
C TYR A 229 13.19 5.88 11.93
N THR A 230 12.12 5.16 11.57
CA THR A 230 12.17 3.75 11.16
C THR A 230 13.13 3.50 10.01
N SER A 231 13.13 4.38 9.00
CA SER A 231 13.97 4.26 7.80
C SER A 231 15.39 4.85 7.95
N MET A 232 15.79 5.28 9.15
CA MET A 232 17.05 6.02 9.39
C MET A 232 18.08 5.23 10.23
N LEU A 233 17.62 4.22 10.97
CA LEU A 233 18.39 3.51 11.99
C LEU A 233 18.76 2.09 11.56
N LEU A 234 19.94 1.63 12.00
CA LEU A 234 20.28 0.21 11.95
C LEU A 234 19.49 -0.56 13.02
N PRO A 235 18.76 -1.63 12.66
CA PRO A 235 17.84 -2.32 13.57
C PRO A 235 18.52 -3.13 14.68
N TYR A 236 19.85 -3.32 14.63
CA TYR A 236 20.63 -4.11 15.60
C TYR A 236 21.64 -3.27 16.41
N LYS A 237 21.80 -1.98 16.08
CA LYS A 237 22.76 -1.04 16.70
C LYS A 237 22.14 0.28 17.15
N ASP A 238 20.91 0.60 16.69
CA ASP A 238 20.28 1.91 16.83
C ASP A 238 21.18 3.09 16.41
N LYS A 239 22.03 2.86 15.42
CA LYS A 239 22.89 3.91 14.85
C LYS A 239 22.19 4.56 13.66
N PHE A 240 22.15 5.89 13.65
CA PHE A 240 21.66 6.66 12.51
C PHE A 240 22.68 6.56 11.38
N VAL A 241 22.27 5.91 10.29
CA VAL A 241 23.11 5.70 9.09
C VAL A 241 22.40 6.25 7.86
N PHE A 242 21.11 5.94 7.72
CA PHE A 242 20.31 6.33 6.58
C PHE A 242 19.67 7.72 6.77
N THR A 243 20.51 8.71 7.07
CA THR A 243 20.08 10.10 7.34
C THR A 243 19.65 10.84 6.08
N ASP A 244 20.17 10.44 4.91
CA ASP A 244 19.74 10.90 3.59
C ASP A 244 18.93 9.81 2.88
N CYS A 245 17.88 10.25 2.18
CA CYS A 245 17.10 9.40 1.30
C CYS A 245 17.92 8.75 0.17
N GLY A 246 19.04 9.33 -0.23
CA GLY A 246 19.96 8.80 -1.24
C GLY A 246 20.82 7.63 -0.75
N ILE A 247 20.98 7.46 0.56
CA ILE A 247 21.70 6.31 1.12
C ILE A 247 20.71 5.12 1.12
N ARG A 248 21.04 4.08 0.36
CA ARG A 248 20.18 2.90 0.16
C ARG A 248 20.80 1.64 0.75
N GLU A 249 22.13 1.58 0.77
CA GLU A 249 22.90 0.47 1.30
C GLU A 249 23.97 1.00 2.26
N TYR A 250 24.38 0.15 3.20
CA TYR A 250 25.45 0.43 4.14
C TYR A 250 26.25 -0.84 4.42
N TRP A 251 27.57 -0.75 4.33
CA TRP A 251 28.46 -1.82 4.75
C TRP A 251 28.83 -1.65 6.23
N ASP A 252 28.55 -2.67 7.04
CA ASP A 252 28.96 -2.73 8.44
C ASP A 252 30.20 -3.61 8.59
N GLU A 253 31.34 -2.99 8.88
CA GLU A 253 32.63 -3.68 9.04
C GLU A 253 32.69 -4.59 10.27
N GLU A 254 31.93 -4.32 11.33
CA GLU A 254 31.96 -5.14 12.54
C GLU A 254 31.26 -6.48 12.33
N TYR A 255 30.12 -6.45 11.63
CA TYR A 255 29.33 -7.65 11.35
C TYR A 255 29.62 -8.25 9.96
N GLN A 256 30.39 -7.55 9.12
CA GLN A 256 30.66 -7.89 7.73
C GLN A 256 29.37 -8.07 6.92
N LEU A 257 28.42 -7.14 7.10
CA LEU A 257 27.10 -7.19 6.47
C LEU A 257 26.85 -6.00 5.56
N LEU A 258 26.30 -6.27 4.38
CA LEU A 258 25.68 -5.28 3.51
C LEU A 258 24.21 -5.14 3.90
N ILE A 259 23.85 -3.95 4.35
CA ILE A 259 22.54 -3.65 4.91
C ILE A 259 21.73 -2.82 3.91
N ASP A 260 20.60 -3.36 3.49
CA ASP A 260 19.59 -2.63 2.73
C ASP A 260 18.72 -1.77 3.65
N ARG A 261 18.49 -0.53 3.24
CA ARG A 261 17.72 0.45 4.01
C ARG A 261 16.25 0.09 4.16
N ASP A 262 15.60 -0.40 3.11
CA ASP A 262 14.16 -0.67 3.16
C ASP A 262 13.89 -1.93 3.98
N ILE A 263 14.75 -2.94 3.89
CA ILE A 263 14.70 -4.11 4.76
C ILE A 263 14.91 -3.69 6.22
N SER A 264 15.88 -2.81 6.47
CA SER A 264 16.10 -2.22 7.79
C SER A 264 14.87 -1.45 8.30
N ALA A 265 14.20 -0.69 7.42
CA ALA A 265 12.97 0.00 7.74
C ALA A 265 11.86 -0.98 8.10
N GLY A 266 11.68 -2.07 7.34
CA GLY A 266 10.72 -3.14 7.63
C GLY A 266 10.97 -3.80 8.99
N LEU A 267 12.24 -4.09 9.32
CA LEU A 267 12.63 -4.60 10.64
C LEU A 267 12.31 -3.59 11.75
N ASN A 268 12.63 -2.32 11.56
CA ASN A 268 12.32 -1.26 12.54
C ASN A 268 10.82 -1.05 12.71
N VAL A 269 10.01 -1.12 11.65
CA VAL A 269 8.54 -1.07 11.72
C VAL A 269 8.01 -2.21 12.58
N LYS A 270 8.55 -3.42 12.43
CA LYS A 270 8.22 -4.55 13.31
C LYS A 270 8.59 -4.26 14.76
N ARG A 271 9.80 -3.73 15.00
CA ARG A 271 10.27 -3.36 16.34
C ARG A 271 9.37 -2.29 16.99
N VAL A 272 8.91 -1.29 16.24
CA VAL A 272 7.94 -0.29 16.75
C VAL A 272 6.63 -0.98 17.15
N GLY A 273 6.12 -1.88 16.31
CA GLY A 273 4.87 -2.60 16.60
C GLY A 273 4.93 -3.55 17.80
N LEU A 274 6.13 -3.98 18.18
CA LEU A 274 6.38 -4.83 19.34
C LEU A 274 6.85 -4.03 20.58
N ASP A 275 6.88 -2.69 20.51
CA ASP A 275 7.43 -1.82 21.56
C ASP A 275 8.92 -2.09 21.89
N LEU A 276 9.69 -2.52 20.89
CA LEU A 276 11.13 -2.83 20.96
C LEU A 276 12.01 -1.78 20.24
N PHE A 277 11.40 -0.69 19.78
CA PHE A 277 12.11 0.39 19.10
C PHE A 277 12.72 1.38 20.12
N PRO A 278 13.94 1.89 19.90
CA PRO A 278 14.57 2.82 20.84
C PRO A 278 13.75 4.08 21.05
N THR A 279 13.84 4.61 22.26
CA THR A 279 13.29 5.94 22.57
C THR A 279 14.23 7.01 22.03
N ILE A 280 13.73 7.83 21.11
CA ILE A 280 14.51 8.88 20.44
C ILE A 280 13.99 10.25 20.86
N LYS A 281 14.88 11.13 21.31
CA LYS A 281 14.57 12.54 21.58
C LYS A 281 15.37 13.46 20.66
N ARG A 282 14.85 14.65 20.40
CA ARG A 282 15.59 15.71 19.70
C ARG A 282 16.35 16.58 20.70
N ARG A 283 17.68 16.62 20.59
CA ARG A 283 18.55 17.51 21.36
C ARG A 283 19.25 18.46 20.39
N LYS A 284 19.02 19.77 20.55
CA LYS A 284 19.55 20.80 19.63
C LYS A 284 19.24 20.51 18.14
N GLY A 285 18.06 19.95 17.85
CA GLY A 285 17.63 19.60 16.50
C GLY A 285 18.03 18.21 16.01
N ASN A 286 19.04 17.57 16.62
CA ASN A 286 19.52 16.25 16.21
C ASN A 286 18.79 15.12 16.96
N PRO A 287 18.40 14.03 16.28
CA PRO A 287 17.83 12.87 16.94
C PRO A 287 18.92 12.11 17.71
N VAL A 288 18.64 11.79 18.97
CA VAL A 288 19.55 11.06 19.87
C VAL A 288 18.76 9.93 20.52
N VAL A 289 19.34 8.73 20.52
CA VAL A 289 18.81 7.56 21.24
C VAL A 289 19.03 7.77 22.74
N VAL A 290 17.96 7.69 23.52
CA VAL A 290 17.98 7.94 24.98
C VAL A 290 17.85 6.64 25.76
N ALA A 291 17.10 5.68 25.23
CA ALA A 291 16.96 4.34 25.80
C ALA A 291 16.81 3.34 24.65
N SER A 292 17.39 2.16 24.83
CA SER A 292 17.41 1.10 23.82
C SER A 292 17.11 -0.25 24.46
N THR A 293 16.26 -1.03 23.81
CA THR A 293 15.99 -2.44 24.12
C THR A 293 16.57 -3.37 23.06
N THR A 294 17.45 -2.87 22.19
CA THR A 294 17.90 -3.55 20.97
C THR A 294 18.51 -4.91 21.21
N ASN A 295 19.27 -5.07 22.29
CA ASN A 295 19.88 -6.32 22.71
C ASN A 295 18.89 -7.50 22.78
N SER A 296 17.61 -7.23 23.04
CA SER A 296 16.56 -8.27 23.08
C SER A 296 16.18 -8.86 21.72
N THR A 297 16.54 -8.19 20.62
CA THR A 297 16.17 -8.59 19.24
C THR A 297 17.36 -8.66 18.28
N SER A 298 18.56 -8.30 18.73
CA SER A 298 19.76 -8.23 17.88
C SER A 298 20.02 -9.56 17.19
N LYS A 299 19.83 -10.67 17.88
CA LYS A 299 20.09 -12.02 17.35
C LYS A 299 19.15 -12.33 16.18
N GLU A 300 17.85 -12.09 16.36
CA GLU A 300 16.84 -12.32 15.34
C GLU A 300 17.04 -11.39 14.14
N VAL A 301 17.28 -10.10 14.39
CA VAL A 301 17.58 -9.11 13.35
C VAL A 301 18.80 -9.52 12.54
N LEU A 302 19.91 -9.85 13.20
CA LEU A 302 21.15 -10.26 12.53
C LEU A 302 20.95 -11.58 11.77
N SER A 303 20.12 -12.49 12.27
CA SER A 303 19.82 -13.75 11.56
C SER A 303 19.13 -13.50 10.22
N VAL A 304 18.13 -12.60 10.19
CA VAL A 304 17.47 -12.18 8.94
C VAL A 304 18.47 -11.53 7.99
N LEU A 305 19.29 -10.60 8.47
CA LEU A 305 20.27 -9.89 7.65
C LEU A 305 21.35 -10.82 7.08
N ARG A 306 21.82 -11.80 7.86
CA ARG A 306 22.78 -12.82 7.41
C ARG A 306 22.19 -13.74 6.35
N ASN A 307 20.94 -14.17 6.52
CA ASN A 307 20.27 -15.04 5.55
C ASN A 307 20.05 -14.38 4.17
N LEU A 308 20.08 -13.04 4.11
CA LEU A 308 19.98 -12.30 2.85
C LEU A 308 21.28 -12.27 2.07
N GLN A 309 22.40 -12.39 2.77
CA GLN A 309 23.67 -12.59 2.12
C GLN A 309 23.64 -14.01 1.57
N LYS A 310 23.49 -14.13 0.24
CA LYS A 310 23.68 -15.43 -0.44
C LYS A 310 24.94 -16.08 0.14
N PRO A 311 24.98 -17.41 0.34
CA PRO A 311 26.25 -18.08 0.62
C PRO A 311 27.19 -17.66 -0.50
N ALA A 312 28.17 -16.84 -0.15
CA ALA A 312 29.05 -16.28 -1.14
C ALA A 312 29.77 -17.46 -1.78
N LEU A 313 29.69 -17.51 -3.11
CA LEU A 313 30.62 -18.22 -3.96
C LEU A 313 32.03 -17.69 -3.67
N TYR A 314 32.62 -18.21 -2.60
CA TYR A 314 34.05 -18.21 -2.34
C TYR A 314 34.41 -19.67 -2.08
N ALA A 315 34.54 -20.40 -3.19
CA ALA A 315 35.56 -21.42 -3.34
C ALA A 315 36.86 -20.72 -3.71
#